data_AF-A0A6J5DJZ6-F1
#
_entry.id   AF-A0A6J5DJZ6-F1
#
_cell.length_a   1.000
_cell.length_b   1.000
_cell.length_c   1.000
_cell.angle_alpha   90.00
_cell.angle_beta   90.00
_cell.angle_gamma   90.00
#
_symmetry.space_group_name_H-M   'P 1'
#
loop_
_entity.id
_entity.type
_entity.pdbx_description
1 polymer ?
#
loop_
_entity_poly.entity_id
_entity_poly.type
_entity_poly.pdbx_seq_one_letter_code
_entity_poly.pdbx_strand_id
1 'polypeptide(L)'
;MSKPEGIEAQLDRINDNIGIGCVIVAIAILLAGGAIGNGIAAGLCFVLAVLLFLFLAKSESEGKKKSVESKDPIRYRHYEGGICELVCEAATERDHTAMVIYRAEDGSIRCSPKDLFFERIEVDGRPVQRYVEISERD
;
A
#
# COMPACT_ATOMS: atom_id res chain seq x y z
N MET A 1 21.91 8.12 -8.25
CA MET A 1 20.55 8.00 -7.68
C MET A 1 19.76 7.06 -8.59
N SER A 2 19.98 5.76 -8.44
CA SER A 2 19.38 4.71 -9.28
C SER A 2 18.02 4.33 -8.72
N LYS A 3 16.97 4.70 -9.45
CA LYS A 3 15.58 4.28 -9.21
C LYS A 3 15.52 2.74 -9.18
N PRO A 4 14.88 2.09 -8.20
CA PRO A 4 14.88 0.64 -8.15
C PRO A 4 14.07 0.08 -9.32
N GLU A 5 14.73 -0.71 -10.16
CA GLU A 5 14.11 -1.65 -11.09
C GLU A 5 13.49 -2.80 -10.27
N GLY A 6 12.38 -2.50 -9.61
CA GLY A 6 11.68 -3.41 -8.72
C GLY A 6 10.24 -3.63 -9.17
N ILE A 7 9.71 -4.77 -8.77
CA ILE A 7 8.35 -5.33 -8.98
C ILE A 7 7.23 -4.30 -9.15
N GLU A 8 7.29 -3.14 -8.47
CA GLU A 8 6.33 -2.04 -8.64
C GLU A 8 6.25 -1.49 -10.08
N ALA A 9 7.37 -1.33 -10.77
CA ALA A 9 7.38 -0.91 -12.18
C ALA A 9 6.88 -2.00 -13.13
N GLN A 10 6.85 -3.27 -12.70
CA GLN A 10 6.21 -4.36 -13.44
C GLN A 10 4.71 -4.41 -13.16
N LEU A 11 4.28 -4.16 -11.92
CA LEU A 11 2.87 -4.04 -11.55
C LEU A 11 2.18 -2.86 -12.23
N ASP A 12 2.81 -1.69 -12.31
CA ASP A 12 2.27 -0.54 -13.05
C ASP A 12 2.10 -0.86 -14.54
N ARG A 13 3.10 -1.52 -15.16
CA ARG A 13 3.02 -1.97 -16.55
C ARG A 13 1.93 -3.02 -16.79
N ILE A 14 1.69 -3.91 -15.83
CA ILE A 14 0.61 -4.90 -15.89
C ILE A 14 -0.75 -4.21 -15.74
N ASN A 15 -0.88 -3.25 -14.82
CA ASN A 15 -2.11 -2.52 -14.57
C ASN A 15 -2.51 -1.62 -15.75
N ASP A 16 -1.55 -0.93 -16.37
CA ASP A 16 -1.78 -0.14 -17.59
C ASP A 16 -2.22 -1.03 -18.76
N ASN A 17 -1.65 -2.23 -18.90
CA ASN A 17 -2.07 -3.19 -19.92
C ASN A 17 -3.48 -3.76 -19.66
N ILE A 18 -3.90 -3.92 -18.40
CA ILE A 18 -5.26 -4.35 -18.04
C ILE A 18 -6.27 -3.24 -18.37
N GLY A 19 -5.96 -1.98 -18.03
CA GLY A 19 -6.80 -0.82 -18.37
C GLY A 19 -6.97 -0.66 -19.89
N ILE A 20 -5.89 -0.80 -20.66
CA ILE A 20 -5.93 -0.76 -22.13
C ILE A 20 -6.72 -1.95 -22.71
N GLY A 21 -6.58 -3.15 -22.13
CA GLY A 21 -7.33 -4.34 -22.53
C GLY A 21 -8.85 -4.17 -22.38
N CYS A 22 -9.31 -3.58 -21.27
CA CYS A 22 -10.71 -3.29 -21.03
C CYS A 22 -11.30 -2.28 -22.02
N VAL A 23 -10.53 -1.25 -22.40
CA VAL A 23 -10.95 -0.26 -23.41
C VAL A 23 -11.11 -0.92 -24.79
N ILE A 24 -10.19 -1.80 -25.18
CA ILE A 24 -10.27 -2.52 -26.46
C ILE A 24 -11.49 -3.46 -26.51
N VAL A 25 -11.79 -4.16 -25.42
CA VAL A 25 -12.98 -5.04 -25.34
C VAL A 25 -14.28 -4.22 -25.43
N ALA A 26 -14.37 -3.08 -24.74
CA ALA A 26 -15.53 -2.20 -24.83
C ALA A 26 -15.74 -1.64 -26.24
N ILE A 27 -14.67 -1.22 -26.92
CA ILE A 27 -14.71 -0.74 -28.31
C ILE A 27 -15.12 -1.87 -29.27
N ALA A 28 -14.59 -3.08 -29.09
CA ALA A 28 -14.95 -4.23 -29.94
C ALA A 28 -16.43 -4.61 -29.83
N ILE A 29 -17.01 -4.56 -28.61
CA ILE A 29 -18.45 -4.81 -28.39
C ILE A 29 -19.31 -3.72 -29.07
N LEU A 30 -18.90 -2.45 -28.97
CA LEU A 30 -19.60 -1.33 -29.64
C LEU A 30 -19.55 -1.45 -31.17
N LEU A 31 -18.41 -1.85 -31.73
CA LEU A 31 -18.25 -2.04 -33.18
C LEU A 31 -19.00 -3.27 -33.69
N ALA A 32 -19.04 -4.37 -32.94
CA ALA A 32 -19.78 -5.58 -33.31
C ALA A 32 -21.32 -5.40 -33.21
N GLY A 33 -21.80 -4.54 -32.31
CA GLY A 33 -23.21 -4.23 -32.13
C GLY A 33 -23.85 -3.43 -33.29
N GLY A 34 -23.04 -2.84 -34.18
CA GLY A 34 -23.53 -2.05 -35.32
C GLY A 34 -24.08 -2.85 -36.50
N ALA A 35 -23.92 -4.18 -36.52
CA ALA A 35 -24.22 -5.00 -37.70
C ALA A 35 -25.50 -5.85 -37.62
N ILE A 36 -26.21 -5.89 -36.48
CA ILE A 36 -27.38 -6.77 -36.32
C ILE A 36 -28.65 -5.93 -36.18
N GLY A 37 -29.35 -5.78 -37.30
CA GLY A 37 -30.68 -5.19 -37.36
C GLY A 37 -31.68 -5.99 -36.52
N ASN A 38 -32.06 -5.44 -35.36
CA ASN A 38 -33.35 -5.62 -34.69
C ASN A 38 -33.35 -4.74 -33.42
N GLY A 39 -34.05 -3.61 -33.46
CA GLY A 39 -33.90 -2.50 -32.51
C GLY A 39 -34.15 -2.81 -31.02
N ILE A 40 -34.77 -3.94 -30.69
CA ILE A 40 -35.05 -4.33 -29.29
C ILE A 40 -33.87 -5.10 -28.67
N ALA A 41 -33.23 -6.00 -29.44
CA ALA A 41 -32.08 -6.76 -28.97
C ALA A 41 -30.83 -5.86 -28.83
N ALA A 42 -30.65 -4.91 -29.76
CA ALA A 42 -29.57 -3.93 -29.70
C ALA A 42 -29.70 -3.01 -28.47
N GLY A 43 -30.92 -2.58 -28.13
CA GLY A 43 -31.17 -1.76 -26.94
C GLY A 43 -30.83 -2.47 -25.64
N LEU A 44 -31.21 -3.75 -25.50
CA LEU A 44 -30.90 -4.53 -24.30
C LEU A 44 -29.39 -4.78 -24.15
N CYS A 45 -28.70 -5.10 -25.25
CA CYS A 45 -27.25 -5.26 -25.24
C CYS A 45 -26.52 -3.95 -24.88
N PHE A 46 -27.01 -2.80 -25.35
CA PHE A 46 -26.44 -1.51 -24.99
C PHE A 46 -26.59 -1.20 -23.50
N VAL A 47 -27.78 -1.45 -22.94
CA VAL A 47 -28.02 -1.25 -21.50
C VAL A 47 -27.15 -2.18 -20.66
N LEU A 48 -27.02 -3.46 -21.03
CA LEU A 48 -26.15 -4.41 -20.33
C LEU A 48 -24.67 -4.04 -20.45
N ALA A 49 -24.21 -3.56 -21.60
CA ALA A 49 -22.85 -3.09 -21.80
C ALA A 49 -22.55 -1.84 -20.94
N VAL A 50 -23.49 -0.90 -20.86
CA VAL A 50 -23.37 0.28 -20.00
C VAL A 50 -23.35 -0.11 -18.52
N LEU A 51 -24.21 -1.05 -18.10
CA LEU A 51 -24.21 -1.53 -16.71
C LEU A 51 -22.94 -2.29 -16.35
N LEU A 52 -22.43 -3.13 -17.26
CA LEU A 52 -21.15 -3.82 -17.07
C LEU A 52 -20.00 -2.81 -17.00
N PHE A 53 -20.01 -1.79 -17.87
CA PHE A 53 -19.02 -0.72 -17.85
C PHE A 53 -19.06 0.08 -16.55
N LEU A 54 -20.26 0.46 -16.07
CA LEU A 54 -20.42 1.16 -14.79
C LEU A 54 -19.99 0.29 -13.61
N PHE A 55 -20.28 -1.01 -13.66
CA PHE A 55 -19.86 -1.96 -12.63
C PHE A 55 -18.34 -2.14 -12.60
N LEU A 56 -17.70 -2.26 -13.77
CA LEU A 56 -16.25 -2.35 -13.89
C LEU A 56 -15.57 -1.03 -13.49
N ALA A 57 -16.07 0.11 -13.95
CA ALA A 57 -15.59 1.44 -13.55
C ALA A 57 -15.73 1.67 -12.04
N LYS A 58 -16.78 1.11 -11.42
CA LYS A 58 -16.94 1.15 -9.96
C LYS A 58 -15.95 0.23 -9.25
N SER A 59 -15.60 -0.93 -9.81
CA SER A 59 -14.59 -1.83 -9.23
C SER A 59 -13.18 -1.24 -9.22
N GLU A 60 -12.84 -0.40 -10.22
CA GLU A 60 -11.55 0.32 -10.24
C GLU A 60 -11.44 1.32 -9.08
N SER A 61 -12.58 1.86 -8.60
CA SER A 61 -12.58 2.85 -7.52
C SER A 61 -12.38 2.26 -6.12
N GLU A 62 -12.64 0.96 -5.93
CA GLU A 62 -12.52 0.30 -4.61
C GLU A 62 -11.10 -0.23 -4.34
N GLY A 63 -10.21 -0.21 -5.34
CA GLY A 63 -8.79 -0.54 -5.20
C GLY A 63 -7.89 0.64 -4.83
N LYS A 64 -8.44 1.81 -4.48
CA LYS A 64 -7.64 2.98 -4.07
C LYS A 64 -7.04 2.73 -2.68
N LYS A 65 -5.87 2.08 -2.65
CA LYS A 65 -4.97 2.04 -1.48
C LYS A 65 -4.95 3.45 -0.88
N LYS A 66 -5.36 3.57 0.39
CA LYS A 66 -5.14 4.77 1.18
C LYS A 66 -3.64 5.07 1.11
N SER A 67 -3.25 6.03 0.28
CA SER A 67 -1.96 6.69 0.37
C SER A 67 -1.90 7.25 1.78
N VAL A 68 -1.03 6.69 2.61
CA VAL A 68 -0.76 7.17 3.96
C VAL A 68 -0.43 8.65 3.83
N GLU A 69 -1.32 9.49 4.34
CA GLU A 69 -1.11 10.92 4.49
C GLU A 69 0.23 11.10 5.21
N SER A 70 1.18 11.80 4.58
CA SER A 70 2.56 11.88 5.08
C SER A 70 2.60 12.77 6.31
N LYS A 71 2.28 12.18 7.46
CA LYS A 71 2.73 12.63 8.76
C LYS A 71 4.25 12.51 8.77
N ASP A 72 4.95 13.51 9.31
CA ASP A 72 6.40 13.46 9.46
C ASP A 72 6.81 12.11 10.05
N PRO A 73 7.89 11.49 9.54
CA PRO A 73 8.29 10.17 9.95
C PRO A 73 8.58 10.16 11.46
N ILE A 74 7.85 9.35 12.20
CA ILE A 74 8.06 9.21 13.65
C ILE A 74 9.43 8.56 13.84
N ARG A 75 10.32 9.23 14.58
CA ARG A 75 11.68 8.76 14.83
C ARG A 75 11.88 8.46 16.29
N TYR A 76 12.74 7.47 16.57
CA TYR A 76 13.12 7.07 17.92
C TYR A 76 14.64 7.01 18.04
N ARG A 77 15.16 7.42 19.19
CA ARG A 77 16.57 7.27 19.56
C ARG A 77 16.73 6.06 20.47
N HIS A 78 17.60 5.14 20.09
CA HIS A 78 18.02 4.02 20.93
C HIS A 78 18.92 4.51 22.06
N TYR A 79 18.90 3.85 23.22
CA TYR A 79 19.78 4.21 24.35
C TYR A 79 21.28 4.14 23.99
N GLU A 80 21.66 3.33 23.00
CA GLU A 80 23.05 3.26 22.48
C GLU A 80 23.40 4.40 21.53
N GLY A 81 22.45 5.27 21.18
CA GLY A 81 22.65 6.51 20.42
C GLY A 81 22.05 6.52 19.01
N GLY A 82 21.86 5.35 18.39
CA GLY A 82 21.37 5.24 17.01
C GLY A 82 19.93 5.72 16.83
N ILE A 83 19.64 6.32 15.68
CA ILE A 83 18.30 6.80 15.31
C ILE A 83 17.61 5.78 14.41
N CYS A 84 16.34 5.53 14.69
CA CYS A 84 15.49 4.69 13.84
C CYS A 84 14.20 5.40 13.48
N GLU A 85 13.66 5.05 12.32
CA GLU A 85 12.40 5.57 11.78
C GLU A 85 11.32 4.49 11.87
N LEU A 86 10.18 4.83 12.47
CA LEU A 86 9.04 3.95 12.53
C LEU A 86 8.39 3.84 11.14
N VAL A 87 8.32 2.62 10.61
CA VAL A 87 7.67 2.34 9.33
C VAL A 87 6.20 2.02 9.55
N CYS A 88 5.92 1.01 10.40
CA CYS A 88 4.56 0.64 10.79
C CYS A 88 4.54 -0.28 12.01
N GLU A 89 3.35 -0.47 12.57
CA GLU A 89 3.07 -1.57 13.49
C GLU A 89 2.41 -2.72 12.71
N ALA A 90 2.76 -3.94 13.08
CA ALA A 90 2.18 -5.16 12.51
C ALA A 90 1.87 -6.16 13.63
N ALA A 91 1.03 -7.15 13.34
CA ALA A 91 0.83 -8.29 14.22
C ALA A 91 1.31 -9.56 13.51
N THR A 92 1.92 -10.48 14.25
CA THR A 92 2.27 -11.79 13.72
C THR A 92 1.01 -12.60 13.41
N GLU A 93 1.03 -13.40 12.35
CA GLU A 93 -0.13 -14.22 11.98
C GLU A 93 -0.38 -15.36 12.97
N ARG A 94 0.69 -15.93 13.53
CA ARG A 94 0.64 -17.12 14.39
C ARG A 94 -0.02 -16.86 15.74
N ASP A 95 0.34 -15.76 16.37
CA ASP A 95 0.06 -15.46 17.78
C ASP A 95 -0.45 -14.04 18.00
N HIS A 96 -0.62 -13.25 16.93
CA HIS A 96 -1.08 -11.86 16.98
C HIS A 96 -0.23 -10.95 17.89
N THR A 97 1.03 -11.33 18.10
CA THR A 97 1.99 -10.54 18.85
C THR A 97 2.25 -9.23 18.10
N ALA A 98 2.08 -8.12 18.81
CA ALA A 98 2.33 -6.80 18.25
C ALA A 98 3.83 -6.60 18.01
N MET A 99 4.17 -6.17 16.79
CA MET A 99 5.51 -5.96 16.30
C MET A 99 5.65 -4.52 15.82
N VAL A 100 6.78 -3.91 16.12
CA VAL A 100 7.21 -2.62 15.60
C VAL A 100 8.17 -2.88 14.45
N ILE A 101 7.85 -2.37 13.26
CA ILE A 101 8.70 -2.41 12.07
C ILE A 101 9.32 -1.04 11.88
N TYR A 102 10.64 -1.00 11.85
CA TYR A 102 11.39 0.25 11.78
C TYR A 102 12.60 0.14 10.85
N ARG A 103 13.05 1.28 10.36
CA ARG A 103 14.30 1.42 9.61
C ARG A 103 15.40 1.84 10.58
N ALA A 104 16.46 1.05 10.65
CA ALA A 104 17.63 1.38 11.45
C ALA A 104 18.51 2.44 10.75
N GLU A 105 19.50 2.97 11.47
CA GLU A 105 20.43 3.99 10.96
C GLU A 105 21.23 3.53 9.74
N ASP A 106 21.49 2.22 9.61
CA ASP A 106 22.12 1.60 8.45
C ASP A 106 21.18 1.45 7.23
N GLY A 107 19.92 1.88 7.36
CA GLY A 107 18.89 1.76 6.34
C GLY A 107 18.20 0.39 6.29
N SER A 108 18.65 -0.58 7.09
CA SER A 108 18.03 -1.92 7.17
C SER A 108 16.66 -1.86 7.82
N ILE A 109 15.74 -2.72 7.37
CA ILE A 109 14.43 -2.90 8.01
C ILE A 109 14.55 -3.97 9.08
N ARG A 110 14.16 -3.64 10.31
CA ARG A 110 14.18 -4.55 11.46
C ARG A 110 12.80 -4.61 12.08
N CYS A 111 12.53 -5.71 12.79
CA CYS A 111 11.29 -5.89 13.54
C CYS A 111 11.61 -6.31 14.98
N SER A 112 10.81 -5.83 15.91
CA SER A 112 10.92 -6.18 17.33
C SER A 112 9.51 -6.24 17.95
N PRO A 113 9.25 -7.13 18.93
CA PRO A 113 8.02 -7.09 19.69
C PRO A 113 7.80 -5.71 20.32
N LYS A 114 6.56 -5.22 20.28
CA LYS A 114 6.18 -3.89 20.76
C LYS A 114 6.54 -3.71 22.23
N ASP A 115 6.29 -4.72 23.05
CA ASP A 115 6.59 -4.70 24.48
C ASP A 115 8.08 -4.54 24.75
N LEU A 116 8.93 -5.19 23.95
CA LEU A 116 10.39 -5.11 24.05
C LEU A 116 10.93 -3.77 23.52
N PHE A 117 10.28 -3.22 22.50
CA PHE A 117 10.62 -1.91 21.93
C PHE A 117 10.34 -0.78 22.94
N PHE A 118 9.21 -0.81 23.62
CA PHE A 118 8.83 0.19 24.63
C PHE A 118 9.20 -0.23 26.06
N GLU A 119 10.08 -1.21 26.21
CA GLU A 119 10.58 -1.65 27.50
C GLU A 119 11.51 -0.60 28.15
N ARG A 120 11.41 -0.49 29.48
CA ARG A 120 12.44 0.16 30.30
C ARG A 120 13.45 -0.88 30.77
N ILE A 121 14.71 -0.63 30.46
CA ILE A 121 15.84 -1.48 30.83
C ILE A 121 16.71 -0.78 31.88
N GLU A 122 17.55 -1.53 32.57
CA GLU A 122 18.55 -0.98 33.48
C GLU A 122 19.90 -0.88 32.76
N VAL A 123 20.45 0.34 32.67
CA VAL A 123 21.77 0.62 32.10
C VAL A 123 22.57 1.39 33.15
N ASP A 124 23.73 0.87 33.54
CA ASP A 124 24.60 1.47 34.57
C ASP A 124 23.88 1.77 35.91
N GLY A 125 22.98 0.88 36.33
CA GLY A 125 22.21 1.04 37.56
C GLY A 125 21.08 2.07 37.48
N ARG A 126 20.72 2.52 36.27
CA ARG A 126 19.65 3.51 36.05
C ARG A 126 18.58 2.94 35.11
N PRO A 127 17.29 3.15 35.40
CA PRO A 127 16.23 2.78 34.49
C PRO A 127 16.19 3.74 33.29
N VAL A 128 16.38 3.21 32.09
CA VAL A 128 16.39 3.94 30.82
C VAL A 128 15.36 3.33 29.88
N GLN A 129 14.65 4.19 29.15
CA GLN A 129 13.74 3.75 28.10
C GLN A 129 14.56 3.29 26.88
N ARG A 130 14.33 2.07 26.38
CA ARG A 130 15.13 1.50 25.28
C ARG A 130 15.11 2.37 24.03
N TYR A 131 13.92 2.85 23.65
CA TYR A 131 13.68 3.75 22.53
C TYR A 131 12.89 4.98 22.99
N VAL A 132 13.42 6.17 22.76
CA VAL A 132 12.77 7.46 23.09
C VAL A 132 12.38 8.16 21.82
N GLU A 133 11.11 8.54 21.68
CA GLU A 133 10.63 9.31 20.52
C GLU A 133 11.35 10.65 20.45
N ILE A 134 11.82 11.01 19.25
CA ILE A 134 12.44 12.30 18.99
C ILE A 134 11.52 13.13 18.10
N SER A 135 11.28 14.37 18.51
CA SER A 135 10.64 15.36 17.63
C SER A 135 11.69 15.90 16.67
N GLU A 136 11.31 16.30 15.45
CA GLU A 136 12.27 16.85 14.47
C GLU A 136 12.95 18.17 14.89
N ARG A 137 12.72 18.64 16.13
CA ARG A 137 13.12 19.94 16.64
C ARG A 137 14.29 19.91 17.64
N ASP A 138 15.02 18.79 17.73
CA ASP A 138 16.19 18.60 18.59
C ASP A 138 17.47 18.30 17.80
#